data_AF-A0A0M9GMU1-F1
#
_entry.id   AF-A0A0M9GMU1-F1
#
_cell.length_a   1.000
_cell.length_b   1.000
_cell.length_c   1.000
_cell.angle_alpha   90.00
_cell.angle_beta   90.00
_cell.angle_gamma   90.00
#
_symmetry.space_group_name_H-M   'P 1'
#
loop_
_entity.id
_entity.type
_entity.pdbx_description
1 polymer ?
#
loop_
_entity_poly.entity_id
_entity_poly.type
_entity_poly.pdbx_seq_one_letter_code
_entity_poly.pdbx_strand_id
1 'polypeptide(L)'
;MNNLLTDTRVEKQRLPHLDALRALAVTIVVLFHLKVPGFSAGYLGVDLFFMLSGFLMTWTMLRDKAQFGRFRVRAFYARRIQRIVPSLVLTILMTLVIAYLMMSPAHLIDTARQAQAALFFYSNIFSTIKLVTLPQKVR
;
A
#
# COMPACT_ATOMS: atom_id res chain seq x y z
N MET A 1 41.95 -14.50 25.09
CA MET A 1 41.27 -15.58 24.35
C MET A 1 39.78 -15.25 24.30
N ASN A 2 39.30 -14.96 23.08
CA ASN A 2 37.95 -15.15 22.54
C ASN A 2 36.77 -14.59 23.37
N ASN A 3 36.02 -13.60 22.88
CA ASN A 3 35.13 -13.80 21.74
C ASN A 3 35.04 -12.55 20.83
N LEU A 4 35.75 -12.66 19.71
CA LEU A 4 35.49 -11.99 18.44
C LEU A 4 34.23 -12.59 17.79
N LEU A 5 33.07 -12.47 18.44
CA LEU A 5 31.79 -12.58 17.75
C LEU A 5 31.31 -11.17 17.49
N THR A 6 31.88 -10.61 16.43
CA THR A 6 31.29 -9.63 15.53
C THR A 6 29.76 -9.66 15.61
N ASP A 7 29.21 -8.81 16.48
CA ASP A 7 27.79 -8.50 16.49
C ASP A 7 27.52 -7.68 15.22
N THR A 8 27.47 -8.39 14.09
CA THR A 8 27.04 -7.87 12.79
C THR A 8 25.53 -7.83 12.71
N ARG A 9 24.85 -7.51 13.83
CA ARG A 9 23.54 -6.88 13.75
C ARG A 9 23.78 -5.50 13.17
N VAL A 10 23.80 -5.43 11.84
CA VAL A 10 23.53 -4.20 11.11
C VAL A 10 22.20 -3.70 11.65
N GLU A 11 22.25 -2.85 12.66
CA GLU A 11 21.07 -2.29 13.27
C GLU A 11 20.37 -1.53 12.15
N LYS A 12 19.22 -2.07 11.76
CA LYS A 12 18.36 -1.49 10.75
C LYS A 12 17.85 -0.19 11.35
N GLN A 13 18.64 0.90 11.26
CA GLN A 13 18.22 2.22 11.75
C GLN A 13 16.91 2.52 11.04
N ARG A 14 15.82 2.40 11.79
CA ARG A 14 14.49 2.85 11.38
C ARG A 14 14.44 4.33 11.72
N LEU A 15 13.70 5.09 10.93
CA LEU A 15 13.42 6.50 11.21
C LEU A 15 12.02 6.56 11.85
N PRO A 16 11.88 6.25 13.16
CA PRO A 16 10.57 6.08 13.80
C PRO A 16 9.70 7.33 13.69
N HIS A 17 10.31 8.52 13.72
CA HIS A 17 9.62 9.79 13.54
C HIS A 17 8.89 9.91 12.19
N LEU A 18 9.48 9.38 11.12
CA LEU A 18 8.84 9.39 9.79
C LEU A 18 7.71 8.37 9.69
N ASP A 19 7.85 7.23 10.37
CA ASP A 19 6.77 6.24 10.44
C ASP A 19 5.58 6.77 11.27
N ALA A 20 5.85 7.52 12.36
CA ALA A 20 4.82 8.21 13.13
C ALA A 20 4.10 9.29 12.29
N LEU A 21 4.84 10.07 11.51
CA LEU A 21 4.26 11.08 10.62
C LEU A 21 3.40 10.44 9.51
N ARG A 22 3.81 9.28 9.00
CA ARG A 22 2.98 8.49 8.06
C ARG A 22 1.72 7.97 8.74
N ALA A 23 1.79 7.51 9.99
CA ALA A 23 0.62 7.06 10.75
C ALA A 23 -0.36 8.21 10.99
N LEU A 24 0.14 9.41 11.31
CA LEU A 24 -0.67 10.62 11.42
C LEU A 24 -1.37 10.95 10.10
N ALA A 25 -0.64 10.90 8.99
CA ALA A 25 -1.18 11.14 7.67
C ALA A 25 -2.34 10.18 7.32
N VAL A 26 -2.18 8.88 7.59
CA VAL A 26 -3.27 7.89 7.41
C VAL A 26 -4.45 8.18 8.34
N THR A 27 -4.19 8.59 9.58
CA THR A 27 -5.25 8.90 10.55
C THR A 27 -6.15 10.04 10.04
N ILE A 28 -5.54 11.10 9.50
CA ILE A 28 -6.27 12.23 8.89
C ILE A 28 -7.15 11.74 7.71
N VAL A 29 -6.63 10.84 6.86
CA VAL A 29 -7.39 10.26 5.75
C VAL A 29 -8.59 9.44 6.24
N VAL A 30 -8.41 8.66 7.29
CA VAL A 30 -9.50 7.86 7.89
C VAL A 30 -10.57 8.76 8.50
N LEU A 31 -10.18 9.78 9.27
CA LEU A 31 -11.13 10.73 9.88
C LEU A 31 -11.94 11.50 8.83
N PHE A 32 -11.32 11.84 7.69
CA PHE A 32 -12.02 12.42 6.55
C PHE A 32 -13.09 11.47 5.99
N HIS A 33 -12.77 10.18 5.78
CA HIS A 33 -13.75 9.20 5.27
C HIS A 33 -14.88 8.92 6.26
N LEU A 34 -14.61 9.02 7.57
CA LEU A 34 -15.61 8.90 8.64
C LEU A 34 -16.48 10.16 8.79
N LYS A 35 -16.24 11.21 7.98
CA LYS A 35 -16.97 12.49 8.03
C LYS A 35 -16.92 13.18 9.39
N VAL A 36 -15.79 13.05 10.09
CA VAL A 36 -15.58 13.72 11.39
C VAL A 36 -15.52 15.25 11.16
N PRO A 37 -16.28 16.06 11.91
CA PRO A 37 -16.23 17.52 11.80
C PRO A 37 -14.80 18.04 12.00
N GLY A 38 -14.38 18.99 11.15
CA GLY A 38 -13.03 19.58 11.21
C GLY A 38 -11.96 18.87 10.38
N PHE A 39 -12.25 17.70 9.78
CA PHE A 39 -11.30 16.93 8.96
C PHE A 39 -11.62 16.98 7.46
N SER A 40 -11.98 18.14 6.90
CA SER A 40 -12.30 18.28 5.46
C SER A 40 -11.07 18.17 4.53
N ALA A 41 -9.86 18.36 5.07
CA ALA A 41 -8.61 18.36 4.31
C ALA A 41 -7.92 16.99 4.22
N GLY A 42 -8.69 15.90 4.17
CA GLY A 42 -8.18 14.52 4.15
C GLY A 42 -7.19 14.22 3.01
N TYR A 43 -7.36 14.89 1.86
CA TYR A 43 -6.49 14.75 0.69
C TYR A 43 -5.02 15.13 0.99
N LEU A 44 -4.77 16.11 1.87
CA LEU A 44 -3.41 16.48 2.28
C LEU A 44 -2.72 15.30 3.00
N GLY A 45 -3.48 14.50 3.75
CA GLY A 45 -2.95 13.29 4.38
C GLY A 45 -2.48 12.26 3.34
N VAL A 46 -3.18 12.15 2.21
CA VAL A 46 -2.78 11.28 1.10
C VAL A 46 -1.45 11.76 0.49
N ASP A 47 -1.35 13.05 0.18
CA ASP A 47 -0.15 13.65 -0.42
C ASP A 47 1.08 13.50 0.51
N LEU A 48 0.92 13.81 1.80
CA LEU A 48 1.97 13.66 2.80
C LEU A 48 2.41 12.20 2.95
N PHE A 49 1.47 11.26 3.00
CA PHE A 49 1.79 9.84 3.10
C PHE A 49 2.63 9.36 1.91
N PHE A 50 2.26 9.77 0.69
CA PHE A 50 3.00 9.38 -0.51
C PHE A 50 4.37 10.04 -0.60
N MET A 51 4.48 11.33 -0.27
CA MET A 51 5.76 12.05 -0.22
C MET A 51 6.74 11.39 0.76
N LEU A 52 6.30 11.12 1.99
CA LEU A 52 7.14 10.48 3.02
C LEU A 52 7.52 9.06 2.66
N SER A 53 6.59 8.31 2.06
CA SER A 53 6.87 6.97 1.58
C SER A 53 7.93 7.02 0.47
N GLY A 54 7.83 7.92 -0.50
CA GLY A 54 8.85 8.12 -1.55
C GLY A 54 10.23 8.48 -0.99
N PHE A 55 10.29 9.42 -0.05
CA PHE A 55 11.53 9.79 0.63
C PHE A 55 12.19 8.59 1.32
N LEU A 56 11.45 7.83 2.14
CA LEU A 56 11.98 6.70 2.89
C LEU A 56 12.47 5.58 1.97
N MET A 57 11.79 5.37 0.84
CA MET A 57 12.22 4.41 -0.18
C MET A 57 13.58 4.79 -0.77
N THR A 58 13.72 6.04 -1.23
CA THR A 58 14.95 6.56 -1.79
C THR A 58 16.09 6.56 -0.77
N TRP A 59 15.82 6.98 0.47
CA TRP A 59 16.80 6.91 1.57
C TRP A 59 17.33 5.49 1.80
N THR A 60 16.43 4.50 1.82
CA THR A 60 16.82 3.09 1.96
C THR A 60 17.66 2.61 0.77
N MET A 61 17.33 3.05 -0.45
CA MET A 61 18.10 2.70 -1.66
C MET A 61 19.50 3.30 -1.65
N LEU A 62 19.65 4.56 -1.24
CA LEU A 62 20.94 5.24 -1.13
C LEU A 62 21.81 4.58 -0.06
N ARG A 63 21.22 4.20 1.08
CA ARG A 63 21.92 3.49 2.15
C ARG A 63 22.40 2.10 1.71
N ASP A 64 21.54 1.33 1.04
CA ASP A 64 21.92 0.03 0.46
C ASP A 64 23.09 0.20 -0.53
N LYS A 65 23.06 1.25 -1.37
CA LYS A 65 24.15 1.55 -2.32
C LYS A 65 25.44 1.93 -1.58
N ALA A 66 25.37 2.75 -0.54
CA ALA A 66 26.52 3.15 0.26
C ALA A 66 27.15 1.96 0.99
N GLN A 67 26.33 1.02 1.50
CA GLN A 67 26.80 -0.14 2.26
C GLN A 67 27.38 -1.25 1.37
N PHE A 68 26.76 -1.53 0.22
CA PHE A 68 27.12 -2.68 -0.62
C PHE A 68 27.79 -2.29 -1.96
N GLY A 69 28.07 -1.00 -2.18
CA GLY A 69 28.64 -0.45 -3.41
C GLY A 69 27.71 -0.51 -4.64
N ARG A 70 26.57 -1.20 -4.55
CA ARG A 70 25.63 -1.39 -5.65
C ARG A 70 24.19 -1.38 -5.16
N PHE A 71 23.31 -0.80 -5.99
CA PHE A 71 21.88 -0.89 -5.75
C PHE A 71 21.34 -2.24 -6.26
N ARG A 72 20.82 -3.07 -5.34
CA ARG A 72 20.19 -4.35 -5.68
C ARG A 72 18.69 -4.19 -5.90
N VAL A 73 18.31 -3.81 -7.12
CA VAL A 73 16.90 -3.65 -7.55
C VAL A 73 16.04 -4.85 -7.16
N ARG A 74 16.52 -6.08 -7.41
CA ARG A 74 15.81 -7.32 -7.08
C ARG A 74 15.52 -7.46 -5.59
N ALA A 75 16.50 -7.15 -4.72
CA ALA A 75 16.32 -7.24 -3.28
C ALA A 75 15.33 -6.19 -2.75
N PHE A 76 15.35 -5.00 -3.36
CA PHE A 76 14.40 -3.94 -3.04
C PHE A 76 12.95 -4.31 -3.37
N TYR A 77 12.68 -4.81 -4.58
CA TYR A 77 11.34 -5.25 -4.95
C TYR A 77 10.91 -6.50 -4.20
N ALA A 78 11.80 -7.46 -3.93
CA ALA A 78 11.48 -8.65 -3.13
C ALA A 78 10.95 -8.28 -1.74
N ARG A 79 11.63 -7.35 -1.04
CA ARG A 79 11.17 -6.87 0.28
C ARG A 79 9.81 -6.17 0.23
N ARG A 80 9.49 -5.49 -0.87
CA ARG A 80 8.19 -4.83 -1.05
C ARG A 80 7.09 -5.84 -1.30
N ILE A 81 7.34 -6.80 -2.18
CA ILE A 81 6.41 -7.89 -2.50
C ILE A 81 6.08 -8.67 -1.22
N GLN A 82 7.11 -9.08 -0.47
CA GLN A 82 6.93 -9.78 0.81
C GLN A 82 6.16 -8.96 1.87
N ARG A 83 6.13 -7.62 1.76
CA ARG A 83 5.38 -6.74 2.67
C ARG A 83 3.95 -6.46 2.21
N ILE A 84 3.71 -6.31 0.90
CA ILE A 84 2.43 -5.85 0.34
C ILE A 84 1.53 -7.02 -0.07
N VAL A 85 2.10 -8.08 -0.67
CA VAL A 85 1.34 -9.20 -1.19
C VAL A 85 0.55 -9.96 -0.12
N PRO A 86 1.07 -10.21 1.10
CA PRO A 86 0.31 -10.93 2.12
C PRO A 86 -1.01 -10.22 2.48
N SER A 87 -0.96 -8.91 2.69
CA SER A 87 -2.16 -8.12 2.98
C SER A 87 -3.11 -8.05 1.78
N LEU A 88 -2.57 -7.95 0.55
CA LEU A 88 -3.39 -7.91 -0.67
C LEU A 88 -4.17 -9.21 -0.85
N VAL A 89 -3.48 -10.35 -0.78
CA VAL A 89 -4.09 -11.68 -0.95
C VAL A 89 -5.13 -11.92 0.14
N LEU A 90 -4.81 -11.59 1.39
CA LEU A 90 -5.75 -11.72 2.50
C LEU A 90 -7.03 -10.90 2.26
N THR A 91 -6.89 -9.62 1.91
CA THR A 91 -8.05 -8.75 1.65
C THR A 91 -8.90 -9.25 0.48
N ILE A 92 -8.27 -9.71 -0.61
CA ILE A 92 -8.99 -10.26 -1.78
C ILE A 92 -9.75 -11.52 -1.38
N LEU A 93 -9.10 -12.46 -0.68
CA LEU A 93 -9.75 -13.70 -0.24
C LEU A 93 -10.93 -13.41 0.69
N MET A 94 -10.74 -12.54 1.68
CA MET A 94 -11.82 -12.17 2.61
C MET A 94 -12.98 -11.51 1.88
N THR A 95 -12.69 -10.60 0.93
CA THR A 95 -13.73 -9.95 0.12
C THR A 95 -14.50 -10.96 -0.74
N LEU A 96 -13.81 -11.93 -1.36
CA LEU A 96 -14.46 -12.97 -2.17
C LEU A 96 -15.33 -13.91 -1.33
N VAL A 97 -14.87 -14.30 -0.13
CA VAL A 97 -15.65 -15.12 0.80
C VAL A 97 -16.91 -14.38 1.25
N ILE A 98 -16.78 -13.13 1.66
CA ILE A 98 -17.93 -12.31 2.09
C ILE A 98 -18.91 -12.11 0.92
N ALA A 99 -18.41 -11.79 -0.27
CA ALA A 99 -19.24 -11.63 -1.44
C ALA A 99 -19.99 -12.92 -1.79
N TYR A 100 -19.32 -14.08 -1.75
CA TYR A 100 -19.95 -15.39 -2.00
C TYR A 100 -21.11 -15.68 -1.04
N LEU A 101 -20.99 -15.29 0.23
CA LEU A 101 -22.02 -15.52 1.25
C LEU A 101 -23.20 -14.54 1.17
N MET A 102 -22.97 -13.31 0.71
CA MET A 102 -23.95 -12.22 0.84
C MET A 102 -24.52 -11.69 -0.48
N MET A 103 -23.90 -11.99 -1.63
CA MET A 103 -24.19 -11.32 -2.90
C MET A 103 -24.84 -12.26 -3.94
N SER A 104 -25.64 -11.69 -4.84
CA SER A 104 -26.29 -12.44 -5.92
C SER A 104 -25.29 -12.89 -7.00
N PRO A 105 -25.58 -13.94 -7.79
CA PRO A 105 -24.66 -14.49 -8.79
C PRO A 105 -24.15 -13.47 -9.82
N ALA A 106 -25.01 -12.52 -10.22
CA ALA A 106 -24.63 -11.46 -11.15
C ALA A 106 -23.57 -10.51 -10.58
N HIS A 107 -23.61 -10.26 -9.27
CA HIS A 107 -22.69 -9.37 -8.59
C HIS A 107 -21.34 -10.05 -8.30
N LEU A 108 -21.34 -11.38 -8.12
CA LEU A 108 -20.11 -12.17 -7.93
C LEU A 108 -19.15 -12.08 -9.12
N ILE A 109 -19.68 -12.10 -10.35
CA ILE A 109 -18.86 -11.99 -11.56
C ILE A 109 -18.16 -10.62 -11.62
N ASP A 110 -18.89 -9.55 -11.27
CA ASP A 110 -18.33 -8.20 -11.22
C ASP A 110 -17.30 -8.03 -10.10
N THR A 111 -17.55 -8.60 -8.92
CA THR A 111 -16.58 -8.63 -7.82
C THR A 111 -15.32 -9.42 -8.20
N ALA A 112 -15.46 -10.55 -8.89
CA ALA A 112 -14.31 -11.34 -9.36
C ALA A 112 -13.44 -10.56 -10.36
N ARG A 113 -14.06 -9.81 -11.28
CA ARG A 113 -13.33 -8.92 -12.22
C ARG A 113 -12.59 -7.80 -11.49
N GLN A 114 -13.21 -7.20 -10.47
CA GLN A 114 -12.56 -6.19 -9.62
C GLN A 114 -11.40 -6.79 -8.82
N ALA A 115 -11.57 -8.00 -8.26
CA ALA A 115 -10.52 -8.71 -7.55
C ALA A 115 -9.31 -9.01 -8.45
N GLN A 116 -9.54 -9.44 -9.70
CA GLN A 116 -8.49 -9.62 -10.70
C GLN A 116 -7.79 -8.29 -11.00
N ALA A 117 -8.53 -7.22 -11.25
CA ALA A 117 -7.97 -5.90 -11.52
C ALA A 117 -7.14 -5.37 -10.33
N ALA A 118 -7.57 -5.65 -9.09
CA ALA A 118 -6.83 -5.32 -7.88
C ALA A 118 -5.54 -6.13 -7.74
N LEU A 119 -5.58 -7.43 -8.06
CA LEU A 119 -4.41 -8.33 -8.00
C LEU A 119 -3.28 -7.88 -8.94
N PHE A 120 -3.65 -7.43 -10.15
CA PHE A 120 -2.71 -6.91 -11.14
C PHE A 120 -2.45 -5.40 -11.01
N PHE A 121 -2.93 -4.76 -9.95
CA PHE A 121 -2.79 -3.31 -9.71
C PHE A 121 -3.30 -2.41 -10.87
N TYR A 122 -4.17 -2.93 -11.74
CA TYR A 122 -4.79 -2.18 -12.84
C TYR A 122 -6.20 -1.68 -12.46
N SER A 123 -6.68 -1.96 -11.24
CA SER A 123 -8.01 -1.55 -10.78
C SER A 123 -8.31 -0.07 -11.03
N ASN A 124 -7.31 0.82 -10.88
CA ASN A 124 -7.53 2.25 -11.11
C ASN A 124 -7.90 2.56 -12.57
N ILE A 125 -7.23 1.89 -13.52
CA ILE A 125 -7.47 2.09 -14.95
C ILE A 125 -8.74 1.36 -15.38
N PHE A 126 -8.98 0.13 -14.88
CA PHE A 126 -10.22 -0.61 -15.14
C PHE A 126 -11.46 0.18 -14.70
N SER A 127 -11.44 0.75 -13.49
CA SER A 127 -12.53 1.59 -12.98
C SER A 127 -12.71 2.84 -13.82
N THR A 128 -11.62 3.49 -14.24
CA THR A 128 -11.68 4.69 -15.09
C THR A 128 -12.30 4.38 -16.45
N ILE A 129 -11.91 3.27 -17.08
CA ILE A 129 -12.49 2.85 -18.36
C ILE A 129 -13.98 2.54 -18.19
N LYS A 130 -14.38 1.80 -17.14
CA LYS A 130 -15.80 1.50 -16.87
C LYS A 130 -16.63 2.78 -16.69
N LEU A 131 -16.08 3.82 -16.06
CA LEU A 131 -16.72 5.12 -15.88
C LEU A 131 -16.84 5.95 -17.17
N VAL A 132 -15.85 5.87 -18.06
CA VAL A 132 -15.83 6.60 -19.34
C VAL A 132 -16.68 5.90 -20.40
N THR A 133 -16.75 4.57 -20.39
CA THR A 133 -17.42 3.77 -21.42
C THR A 133 -18.92 3.56 -21.17
N LEU A 134 -19.39 3.61 -19.91
CA LEU A 134 -20.81 3.46 -19.60
C LEU A 134 -21.50 4.83 -19.58
N PRO A 135 -22.57 5.06 -20.35
CA PRO A 135 -23.37 6.27 -20.19
C PRO A 135 -23.91 6.29 -18.76
N GLN A 136 -23.61 7.37 -18.03
CA GLN A 136 -24.15 7.63 -16.71
C GLN A 136 -25.68 7.64 -16.84
N LYS A 137 -26.36 6.56 -16.42
CA LYS A 137 -27.80 6.63 -16.15
C LYS A 137 -27.95 7.58 -14.98
N VAL A 138 -28.25 8.84 -15.32
CA VAL A 138 -28.65 9.91 -14.40
C VAL A 138 -29.68 9.30 -13.44
N ARG A 139 -29.34 9.33 -12.15
CA ARG A 139 -30.26 8.96 -11.08
C ARG A 139 -30.91 10.23 -10.56
#